data_AF-A0A353LW20-F1
#
_entry.id   AF-A0A353LW20-F1
#
_cell.length_a   1.000
_cell.length_b   1.000
_cell.length_c   1.000
_cell.angle_alpha   90.00
_cell.angle_beta   90.00
_cell.angle_gamma   90.00
#
_symmetry.space_group_name_H-M   'P 1'
#
loop_
_entity.id
_entity.type
_entity.pdbx_description
1 polymer ?
#
loop_
_entity_poly.entity_id
_entity_poly.type
_entity_poly.pdbx_seq_one_letter_code
_entity_poly.pdbx_strand_id
1 'polypeptide(L)'
;VAPPLTPLSEQELRENPPSWPQKPADRKNPGGPQNPRLSKAAEDFLHQAQERLALSVRGFASTRKIAGTIARLEGAPSITHAHMAEALQYRFESQRGLFL
;
A
#
# COMPACT_ATOMS: atom_id res chain seq x y z
N VAL A 1 14.51 10.44 -11.80
CA VAL A 1 13.95 9.09 -11.55
C VAL A 1 13.91 8.36 -12.89
N ALA A 2 14.56 7.20 -13.00
CA ALA A 2 14.73 6.38 -14.19
C ALA A 2 13.44 5.62 -14.50
N PRO A 3 13.23 5.18 -15.77
CA PRO A 3 12.00 4.55 -16.21
C PRO A 3 11.67 3.31 -15.36
N PRO A 4 10.38 3.03 -15.06
CA PRO A 4 9.96 1.73 -14.56
C PRO A 4 10.24 0.67 -15.64
N LEU A 5 10.95 -0.39 -15.24
CA LEU A 5 11.23 -1.63 -15.98
C LEU A 5 10.17 -1.94 -17.04
N THR A 6 10.59 -2.17 -18.29
CA THR A 6 9.76 -2.94 -19.22
C THR A 6 9.49 -4.29 -18.56
N PRO A 7 8.22 -4.64 -18.29
CA PRO A 7 7.88 -5.98 -17.82
C PRO A 7 8.19 -6.96 -18.94
N LEU A 8 8.81 -8.08 -18.58
CA LEU A 8 9.20 -9.08 -19.56
C LEU A 8 7.97 -9.73 -20.21
N SER A 9 8.08 -10.09 -21.49
CA SER A 9 7.07 -10.89 -22.18
C SER A 9 6.83 -12.22 -21.44
N GLU A 10 5.67 -12.84 -21.60
CA GLU A 10 5.35 -14.08 -20.88
C GLU A 10 6.38 -15.19 -21.15
N GLN A 11 6.95 -15.19 -22.35
CA GLN A 11 8.05 -16.08 -22.74
C GLN A 11 9.39 -15.63 -22.13
N GLU A 12 9.71 -14.34 -22.08
CA GLU A 12 10.88 -13.81 -21.35
C GLU A 12 10.77 -13.97 -19.81
N LEU A 13 9.57 -13.96 -19.23
CA LEU A 13 9.34 -14.27 -17.81
C LEU A 13 9.58 -15.75 -17.54
N ARG A 14 9.17 -16.63 -18.47
CA ARG A 14 9.34 -18.08 -18.38
C ARG A 14 10.77 -18.53 -18.65
N GLU A 15 11.48 -17.83 -19.54
CA GLU A 15 12.81 -18.21 -20.02
C GLU A 15 13.97 -17.38 -19.41
N ASN A 16 13.76 -16.10 -19.04
CA ASN A 16 14.81 -15.23 -18.45
C ASN A 16 14.28 -14.01 -17.62
N PRO A 17 13.86 -14.19 -16.35
CA PRO A 17 13.28 -13.13 -15.51
C PRO A 17 14.25 -11.97 -15.20
N PRO A 18 13.78 -10.71 -15.02
CA PRO A 18 14.67 -9.59 -14.81
C PRO A 18 15.24 -9.63 -13.38
N SER A 19 16.53 -9.37 -13.21
CA SER A 19 17.16 -9.27 -11.89
C SER A 19 16.70 -8.00 -11.17
N TRP A 20 15.66 -8.16 -10.36
CA TRP A 20 15.07 -7.12 -9.54
C TRP A 20 16.06 -6.62 -8.46
N PRO A 21 16.23 -5.31 -8.20
CA PRO A 21 15.73 -4.13 -8.92
C PRO A 21 16.80 -3.48 -9.84
N GLN A 22 16.35 -2.82 -10.91
CA GLN A 22 17.22 -1.92 -11.67
C GLN A 22 17.53 -0.65 -10.85
N LYS A 23 18.82 -0.33 -10.75
CA LYS A 23 19.42 0.72 -9.88
C LYS A 23 18.55 2.00 -9.81
N PRO A 24 18.17 2.49 -8.62
CA PRO A 24 17.25 3.61 -8.51
C PRO A 24 17.95 4.90 -8.96
N ALA A 25 17.40 5.60 -9.94
CA ALA A 25 17.88 6.93 -10.25
C ALA A 25 17.44 7.90 -9.14
N ASP A 26 18.46 8.44 -8.48
CA ASP A 26 18.46 9.69 -7.75
C ASP A 26 17.27 9.92 -6.78
N ARG A 27 17.52 9.71 -5.49
CA ARG A 27 16.56 9.82 -4.38
C ARG A 27 16.04 11.25 -4.12
N LYS A 28 16.21 12.18 -5.07
CA LYS A 28 15.94 13.62 -4.94
C LYS A 28 14.74 14.12 -5.75
N ASN A 29 13.75 13.28 -6.04
CA ASN A 29 12.49 13.75 -6.65
C ASN A 29 11.42 13.92 -5.55
N PRO A 30 11.18 15.14 -5.03
CA PRO A 30 10.14 15.38 -4.03
C PRO A 30 8.71 15.31 -4.60
N GLY A 31 8.54 15.11 -5.92
CA GLY A 31 7.25 15.13 -6.62
C GLY A 31 6.53 13.78 -6.74
N GLY A 32 6.66 12.88 -5.77
CA GLY A 32 5.81 11.67 -5.74
C GLY A 32 4.32 12.07 -5.62
N PRO A 33 3.35 11.29 -6.16
CA PRO A 33 1.95 11.65 -6.08
C PRO A 33 1.56 11.81 -4.61
N GLN A 34 1.08 13.01 -4.26
CA GLN A 34 0.74 13.35 -2.88
C GLN A 34 -0.29 12.36 -2.34
N ASN A 35 -0.12 11.96 -1.09
CA ASN A 35 -1.05 11.02 -0.49
C ASN A 35 -2.41 11.72 -0.26
N PRO A 36 -3.55 11.08 -0.55
CA PRO A 36 -4.86 11.66 -0.30
C PRO A 36 -5.01 12.08 1.17
N ARG A 37 -5.76 13.16 1.43
CA ARG A 37 -5.96 13.66 2.80
C ARG A 37 -6.70 12.62 3.63
N LEU A 38 -6.30 12.42 4.88
CA LEU A 38 -7.02 11.50 5.77
C LEU A 38 -8.32 12.16 6.25
N SER A 39 -9.47 11.50 6.07
CA SER A 39 -10.71 11.95 6.67
C SER A 39 -10.76 11.60 8.16
N LYS A 40 -11.46 12.42 8.96
CA LYS A 40 -11.63 12.17 10.40
C LYS A 40 -12.28 10.82 10.69
N ALA A 41 -13.28 10.43 9.91
CA ALA A 41 -13.96 9.13 10.05
C ALA A 41 -13.01 7.93 9.80
N ALA A 42 -12.08 8.06 8.84
CA ALA A 42 -11.09 7.02 8.59
C ALA A 42 -10.02 6.96 9.69
N GLU A 43 -9.62 8.10 10.24
CA GLU A 43 -8.70 8.18 11.37
C GLU A 43 -9.31 7.54 12.63
N ASP A 44 -10.55 7.92 12.97
CA ASP A 44 -11.27 7.37 14.13
C ASP A 44 -11.50 5.87 14.01
N PHE A 45 -11.79 5.40 12.80
CA PHE A 45 -11.92 3.98 12.53
C PHE A 45 -10.60 3.23 12.71
N LEU A 46 -9.48 3.80 12.24
CA LEU A 46 -8.17 3.16 12.40
C LEU A 46 -7.74 3.10 13.88
N HIS A 47 -8.05 4.12 14.67
CA HIS A 47 -7.84 4.08 16.13
C HIS A 47 -8.69 3.01 16.81
N GLN A 48 -9.99 2.90 16.47
CA GLN A 48 -10.83 1.82 16.98
C GLN A 48 -10.28 0.44 16.59
N ALA A 49 -9.82 0.28 15.35
CA ALA A 49 -9.22 -0.97 14.90
C ALA A 49 -7.92 -1.28 15.66
N GLN A 50 -7.12 -0.27 15.99
CA GLN A 50 -5.91 -0.44 16.80
C GLN A 50 -6.23 -1.05 18.16
N GLU A 51 -7.22 -0.52 18.85
CA GLU A 51 -7.64 -1.00 20.17
C GLU A 51 -8.25 -2.40 20.09
N ARG A 52 -9.19 -2.61 19.15
CA ARG A 52 -9.96 -3.86 19.07
C ARG A 52 -9.18 -5.04 18.49
N LEU A 53 -8.20 -4.78 17.63
CA LEU A 53 -7.40 -5.80 16.95
C LEU A 53 -5.95 -5.84 17.45
N ALA A 54 -5.64 -5.11 18.53
CA ALA A 54 -4.30 -4.98 19.10
C ALA A 54 -3.23 -4.66 18.04
N LEU A 55 -3.51 -3.71 17.14
CA LEU A 55 -2.57 -3.37 16.07
C LEU A 55 -1.31 -2.76 16.66
N SER A 56 -0.15 -3.33 16.31
CA SER A 56 1.13 -2.69 16.58
C SER A 56 1.24 -1.33 15.87
N VAL A 57 2.16 -0.48 16.32
CA VAL A 57 2.49 0.80 15.68
C VAL A 57 2.80 0.62 14.19
N ARG A 58 3.58 -0.42 13.86
CA ARG A 58 3.87 -0.78 12.46
C ARG A 58 2.60 -1.13 11.71
N GLY A 59 1.72 -1.90 12.35
CA GLY A 59 0.44 -2.29 11.80
C GLY A 59 -0.47 -1.11 11.46
N PHE A 60 -0.62 -0.17 12.40
CA PHE A 60 -1.35 1.08 12.20
C PHE A 60 -0.78 1.85 11.00
N ALA A 61 0.55 2.04 10.97
CA ALA A 61 1.23 2.78 9.90
C ALA A 61 1.09 2.09 8.53
N SER A 62 1.24 0.76 8.48
CA SER A 62 1.09 0.00 7.22
C SER A 62 -0.34 0.04 6.71
N THR A 63 -1.34 -0.10 7.58
CA THR A 63 -2.75 -0.04 7.19
C THR A 63 -3.07 1.34 6.60
N ARG A 64 -2.65 2.43 7.24
CA ARG A 64 -2.80 3.79 6.69
C ARG A 64 -2.13 3.95 5.32
N LYS A 65 -0.95 3.37 5.13
CA LYS A 65 -0.22 3.43 3.85
C LYS A 65 -0.95 2.66 2.74
N ILE A 66 -1.47 1.47 3.04
CA ILE A 66 -2.25 0.67 2.09
C ILE A 66 -3.54 1.41 1.73
N ALA A 67 -4.27 1.96 2.71
CA ALA A 67 -5.48 2.75 2.48
C ALA A 67 -5.22 3.97 1.59
N GLY A 68 -4.07 4.65 1.77
CA GLY A 68 -3.64 5.74 0.89
C GLY A 68 -3.34 5.29 -0.53
N THR A 69 -2.85 4.06 -0.71
CA THR A 69 -2.64 3.47 -2.04
C THR A 69 -3.97 3.15 -2.72
N ILE A 70 -4.92 2.54 -1.99
CA ILE A 70 -6.28 2.23 -2.48
C ILE A 70 -6.98 3.52 -2.92
N ALA A 71 -7.03 4.53 -2.03
CA ALA A 71 -7.63 5.83 -2.34
C ALA A 71 -7.01 6.49 -3.59
N ARG A 72 -5.70 6.33 -3.79
CA ARG A 72 -5.00 6.81 -4.99
C ARG A 72 -5.38 6.04 -6.24
N LEU A 73 -5.50 4.70 -6.15
CA LEU A 73 -5.92 3.87 -7.28
C LEU A 73 -7.35 4.22 -7.71
N GLU A 74 -8.21 4.60 -6.77
CA GLU A 74 -9.57 5.08 -7.06
C GLU A 74 -9.65 6.54 -7.52
N GLY A 75 -8.57 7.31 -7.40
CA GLY A 75 -8.57 8.75 -7.68
C GLY A 75 -9.33 9.59 -6.62
N ALA A 76 -9.55 9.04 -5.44
CA ALA A 76 -10.26 9.72 -4.36
C ALA A 76 -9.42 10.87 -3.75
N PRO A 77 -10.02 12.04 -3.47
CA PRO A 77 -9.31 13.18 -2.89
C PRO A 77 -8.92 12.97 -1.42
N SER A 78 -9.55 11.99 -0.76
CA SER A 78 -9.33 11.66 0.64
C SER A 78 -9.37 10.16 0.91
N ILE A 79 -8.67 9.75 1.97
CA ILE A 79 -8.76 8.41 2.53
C ILE A 79 -10.05 8.36 3.36
N THR A 80 -11.03 7.61 2.88
CA THR A 80 -12.33 7.40 3.51
C THR A 80 -12.29 6.19 4.44
N HIS A 81 -13.36 6.01 5.21
CA HIS A 81 -13.56 4.82 6.03
C HIS A 81 -13.48 3.53 5.19
N ALA A 82 -14.06 3.52 3.97
CA ALA A 82 -14.08 2.35 3.09
C ALA A 82 -12.66 1.90 2.71
N HIS A 83 -11.79 2.81 2.29
CA HIS A 83 -10.39 2.48 1.98
C HIS A 83 -9.64 1.91 3.19
N MET A 84 -9.94 2.40 4.39
CA MET A 84 -9.31 1.92 5.62
C MET A 84 -9.79 0.52 6.01
N ALA A 85 -11.09 0.25 5.85
CA ALA A 85 -11.68 -1.06 6.06
C ALA A 85 -11.10 -2.10 5.09
N GLU A 86 -10.99 -1.74 3.81
CA GLU A 86 -10.39 -2.59 2.78
C GLU A 86 -8.90 -2.88 3.09
N ALA A 87 -8.13 -1.87 3.47
CA ALA A 87 -6.73 -2.04 3.88
C ALA A 87 -6.56 -2.98 5.09
N LEU A 88 -7.47 -2.94 6.07
CA LEU A 88 -7.48 -3.88 7.20
C LEU A 88 -7.83 -5.30 6.74
N GLN A 89 -8.80 -5.45 5.84
CA GLN A 89 -9.19 -6.74 5.29
C GLN A 89 -8.02 -7.44 4.59
N TYR A 90 -7.28 -6.73 3.74
CA TYR A 90 -6.08 -7.29 3.09
C TYR A 90 -5.02 -7.75 4.08
N ARG A 91 -4.84 -7.01 5.17
CA ARG A 91 -3.88 -7.37 6.21
C ARG A 91 -4.32 -8.64 6.96
N PHE A 92 -5.60 -8.77 7.26
CA PHE A 92 -6.12 -9.98 7.92
C PHE A 92 -5.94 -11.20 7.03
N GLU A 93 -6.24 -11.09 5.73
CA GLU A 93 -6.04 -12.19 4.78
C GLU A 93 -4.56 -12.57 4.65
N SER A 94 -3.67 -11.56 4.56
CA SER A 94 -2.22 -11.80 4.54
C SER A 94 -1.69 -12.46 5.81
N GLN A 95 -2.32 -12.23 6.98
CA GLN A 95 -1.95 -12.88 8.24
C GLN A 95 -2.53 -14.29 8.35
N ARG A 96 -3.72 -14.56 7.81
CA ARG A 96 -4.34 -15.90 7.82
C ARG A 96 -3.47 -16.94 7.13
N GLY A 97 -2.80 -16.59 6.04
CA GLY A 97 -1.89 -17.49 5.33
C GLY A 97 -0.58 -17.82 6.07
N LEU A 98 -0.30 -17.19 7.22
CA LEU A 98 0.91 -17.48 8.02
C LEU A 98 0.69 -18.55 9.10
N PHE A 99 -0.55 -18.94 9.37
CA PHE A 99 -0.92 -19.88 10.43
C PHE A 99 -1.64 -21.14 9.93
N LEU A 100 -1.68 -21.34 8.60
CA LEU A 100 -2.17 -22.55 7.93
C LEU A 100 -0.99 -23.20 7.19
#